data_AF-A0A8H5WM40-F1
#
_entry.id   AF-A0A8H5WM40-F1
#
_cell.length_a   1.000
_cell.length_b   1.000
_cell.length_c   1.000
_cell.angle_alpha   90.00
_cell.angle_beta   90.00
_cell.angle_gamma   90.00
#
_symmetry.space_group_name_H-M   'P 1'
#
loop_
_entity.id
_entity.type
_entity.pdbx_description
1 polymer ?
#
loop_
_entity_poly.entity_id
_entity_poly.type
_entity_poly.pdbx_seq_one_letter_code
_entity_poly.pdbx_strand_id
1 'polypeptide(L)'
;MDAILELLDPYVFDYGYAYLFPQQQLHSSTKAYGNSTNYASSSKNFDDEYSLNFGSSLPRDDIYRQSASILLIAGFGAAFIYSVSAALSYYFVFDRRLEYHPRFLKNQIKLEIQSSFFAIPIIDILTLPFLLGEVRGHSLLYTRIDEYGWWWLAVSTALYMVFNDLGIYWIHRLEHHPSVYKYVHKPHHKWIIPTPWASFAFHPLDGYFQSLPYHVFVYICPMQKHLYMFLFVCVQIWTILIHDGDMITGHWLEKFINSPAHHTLHHMFFTCNYGQYFTWADNYWDSHRAPVPEMDPIHEALRVMREKGLVDKDGNPIKKSKDE
;
A
#
# COMPACT_ATOMS: atom_id res chain seq x y z
N MET A 1 -13.73 -2.78 -1.94
CA MET A 1 -14.09 -1.32 -1.98
C MET A 1 -15.57 -1.09 -1.74
N ASP A 2 -16.44 -1.90 -2.34
CA ASP A 2 -17.89 -1.95 -2.09
C ASP A 2 -18.31 -1.87 -0.61
N ALA A 3 -17.71 -2.67 0.28
CA ALA A 3 -18.02 -2.64 1.71
C ALA A 3 -17.75 -1.28 2.37
N ILE A 4 -16.77 -0.52 1.86
CA ILE A 4 -16.46 0.82 2.35
C ILE A 4 -17.42 1.85 1.74
N LEU A 5 -17.80 1.68 0.47
CA LEU A 5 -18.82 2.51 -0.17
C LEU A 5 -20.18 2.35 0.52
N GLU A 6 -20.62 1.12 0.80
CA GLU A 6 -21.85 0.85 1.57
C GLU A 6 -21.85 1.56 2.93
N LEU A 7 -20.69 1.68 3.58
CA LEU A 7 -20.54 2.41 4.83
C LEU A 7 -20.55 3.92 4.63
N LEU A 8 -19.85 4.46 3.64
CA LEU A 8 -19.61 5.90 3.50
C LEU A 8 -20.65 6.63 2.64
N ASP A 9 -21.33 5.94 1.72
CA ASP A 9 -22.36 6.52 0.87
C ASP A 9 -23.45 7.25 1.66
N PRO A 10 -24.10 6.65 2.67
CA PRO A 10 -25.20 7.31 3.39
C PRO A 10 -24.74 8.48 4.27
N TYR A 11 -23.47 8.56 4.65
CA TYR A 11 -22.98 9.57 5.61
C TYR A 11 -22.12 10.67 4.99
N VAL A 12 -21.48 10.39 3.86
CA VAL A 12 -20.49 11.30 3.25
C VAL A 12 -20.83 11.55 1.79
N PHE A 13 -20.90 10.50 0.97
CA PHE A 13 -20.96 10.70 -0.48
C PHE A 13 -22.33 11.16 -0.96
N ASP A 14 -23.45 10.64 -0.45
CA ASP A 14 -24.78 11.11 -0.84
C ASP A 14 -24.93 12.62 -0.63
N TYR A 15 -24.49 13.14 0.52
CA TYR A 15 -24.50 14.57 0.82
C TYR A 15 -23.54 15.36 -0.08
N GLY A 16 -22.33 14.86 -0.29
CA GLY A 16 -21.32 15.51 -1.12
C GLY A 16 -21.76 15.63 -2.59
N TYR A 17 -22.26 14.54 -3.16
CA TYR A 17 -22.76 14.52 -4.55
C TYR A 17 -24.06 15.30 -4.71
N ALA A 18 -24.96 15.31 -3.72
CA ALA A 18 -26.15 16.17 -3.76
C ALA A 18 -25.78 17.67 -3.72
N TYR A 19 -24.73 18.05 -2.98
CA TYR A 19 -24.25 19.43 -2.94
C TYR A 19 -23.57 19.85 -4.26
N LEU A 20 -22.70 19.01 -4.81
CA LEU A 20 -21.92 19.32 -6.02
C LEU A 20 -22.71 19.16 -7.32
N PHE A 21 -23.61 18.18 -7.36
CA PHE A 21 -24.40 17.81 -8.53
C PHE A 21 -25.88 17.73 -8.15
N PRO A 22 -26.52 18.84 -7.76
CA PRO A 22 -27.91 18.82 -7.34
C PRO A 22 -28.82 18.43 -8.51
N GLN A 23 -29.76 17.53 -8.24
CA GLN A 23 -30.81 17.16 -9.16
C GLN A 23 -31.71 18.38 -9.37
N GLN A 24 -31.82 18.83 -10.61
CA GLN A 24 -32.76 19.90 -10.93
C GLN A 24 -34.19 19.36 -10.71
N GLN A 25 -34.95 20.00 -9.81
CA GLN A 25 -36.38 19.76 -9.71
C GLN A 25 -37.03 20.16 -11.04
N LEU A 26 -37.31 19.18 -11.89
CA LEU A 26 -38.28 19.37 -12.95
C LEU A 26 -39.62 19.64 -12.27
N HIS A 27 -40.11 20.88 -12.35
CA HIS A 27 -41.49 21.22 -12.05
C HIS A 27 -42.39 20.53 -13.10
N SER A 28 -42.60 19.23 -12.94
CA SER A 28 -43.58 18.46 -13.70
C SER A 28 -44.88 18.43 -12.90
N SER A 29 -45.67 19.48 -13.11
CA SER A 29 -47.09 19.49 -12.74
C SER A 29 -47.85 18.53 -13.64
N THR A 30 -47.83 17.23 -13.34
CA THR A 30 -48.81 16.27 -13.88
C THR A 30 -48.90 15.05 -12.97
N LYS A 31 -49.98 15.00 -12.19
CA LYS A 31 -50.46 13.75 -11.58
C LYS A 31 -50.86 12.81 -12.72
N ALA A 32 -50.14 11.71 -12.91
CA ALA A 32 -50.61 10.59 -13.71
C ALA A 32 -50.74 9.36 -12.82
N TYR A 33 -51.99 8.93 -12.67
CA TYR A 33 -52.41 7.70 -11.97
C TYR A 33 -51.86 6.46 -12.67
N GLY A 34 -51.52 5.45 -11.88
CA GLY A 34 -50.71 4.30 -12.26
C GLY A 34 -51.35 3.25 -13.18
N ASN A 35 -50.49 2.39 -13.72
CA ASN A 35 -50.57 0.93 -13.61
C ASN A 35 -49.45 0.31 -14.45
N SER A 36 -48.53 -0.41 -13.81
CA SER A 36 -47.91 -1.60 -14.42
C SER A 36 -47.29 -2.47 -13.34
N THR A 37 -47.90 -3.64 -13.19
CA THR A 37 -47.32 -4.84 -12.58
C THR A 37 -46.07 -5.24 -13.35
N ASN A 38 -44.92 -5.34 -12.68
CA ASN A 38 -43.81 -6.15 -13.14
C ASN A 38 -43.05 -6.73 -11.93
N TYR A 39 -43.02 -8.05 -11.86
CA TYR A 39 -42.13 -8.83 -11.02
C TYR A 39 -40.69 -8.58 -11.48
N ALA A 40 -39.90 -7.87 -10.68
CA ALA A 40 -38.45 -7.78 -10.84
C ALA A 40 -37.78 -7.78 -9.46
N SER A 41 -36.81 -8.69 -9.32
CA SER A 41 -35.86 -8.92 -8.22
C SER A 41 -35.70 -7.81 -7.17
N SER A 42 -36.06 -8.14 -5.93
CA SER A 42 -36.18 -7.27 -4.75
C SER A 42 -34.86 -6.82 -4.09
N SER A 43 -33.79 -6.52 -4.83
CA SER A 43 -32.55 -6.01 -4.20
C SER A 43 -31.94 -4.76 -4.82
N LYS A 44 -32.55 -4.19 -5.87
CA LYS A 44 -32.03 -2.96 -6.52
C LYS A 44 -32.79 -1.69 -6.18
N ASN A 45 -34.00 -1.77 -5.62
CA ASN A 45 -34.87 -0.59 -5.54
C ASN A 45 -34.72 0.25 -4.27
N PHE A 46 -34.18 -0.27 -3.17
CA PHE A 46 -34.19 0.44 -1.90
C PHE A 46 -33.07 1.51 -1.79
N ASP A 47 -31.89 1.22 -2.36
CA ASP A 47 -30.74 2.14 -2.32
C ASP A 47 -30.86 3.27 -3.34
N ASP A 48 -31.44 2.99 -4.51
CA ASP A 48 -31.71 4.01 -5.54
C ASP A 48 -32.74 5.03 -5.06
N GLU A 49 -33.81 4.59 -4.38
CA GLU A 49 -34.84 5.49 -3.83
C GLU A 49 -34.28 6.41 -2.72
N TYR A 50 -33.31 5.95 -1.93
CA TYR A 50 -32.62 6.79 -0.95
C TYR A 50 -31.74 7.83 -1.64
N SER A 51 -30.94 7.46 -2.64
CA SER A 51 -30.10 8.41 -3.41
C SER A 51 -30.92 9.41 -4.23
N LEU A 52 -32.09 9.00 -4.74
CA LEU A 52 -33.07 9.88 -5.41
C LEU A 52 -33.74 10.85 -4.44
N ASN A 53 -33.87 10.48 -3.17
CA ASN A 53 -34.38 11.39 -2.13
C ASN A 53 -33.33 12.44 -1.71
N PHE A 54 -32.04 12.10 -1.77
CA PHE A 54 -30.93 13.05 -1.63
C PHE A 54 -30.56 13.62 -2.98
N GLY A 55 -31.41 14.52 -3.51
CA GLY A 55 -31.40 15.04 -4.88
C GLY A 55 -30.02 15.35 -5.50
N SER A 56 -29.29 14.31 -5.89
CA SER A 56 -28.10 14.34 -6.72
C SER A 56 -28.47 13.86 -8.11
N SER A 57 -27.93 14.48 -9.15
CA SER A 57 -28.09 14.01 -10.52
C SER A 57 -27.26 12.76 -10.83
N LEU A 58 -26.38 12.32 -9.91
CA LEU A 58 -25.53 11.14 -10.05
C LEU A 58 -25.96 10.02 -9.08
N PRO A 59 -26.69 8.99 -9.55
CA PRO A 59 -27.08 7.85 -8.72
C PRO A 59 -25.87 7.03 -8.26
N ARG A 60 -26.01 6.23 -7.20
CA ARG A 60 -24.91 5.44 -6.60
C ARG A 60 -24.26 4.44 -7.57
N ASP A 61 -24.98 3.99 -8.59
CA ASP A 61 -24.49 3.06 -9.62
C ASP A 61 -23.80 3.77 -10.81
N ASP A 62 -23.84 5.10 -10.85
CA ASP A 62 -23.18 5.92 -11.86
C ASP A 62 -21.67 5.71 -11.83
N ILE A 63 -21.09 5.46 -13.01
CA ILE A 63 -19.69 5.08 -13.12
C ILE A 63 -18.75 6.23 -12.73
N TYR A 64 -19.12 7.49 -12.96
CA TYR A 64 -18.30 8.64 -12.61
C TYR A 64 -18.33 8.88 -11.10
N ARG A 65 -19.52 8.77 -10.49
CA ARG A 65 -19.67 8.81 -9.03
C ARG A 65 -18.86 7.70 -8.36
N GLN A 66 -19.03 6.45 -8.80
CA GLN A 66 -18.30 5.31 -8.25
C GLN A 66 -16.79 5.50 -8.41
N SER A 67 -16.32 5.89 -9.60
CA SER A 67 -14.90 6.10 -9.86
C SER A 67 -14.31 7.18 -8.96
N ALA A 68 -14.97 8.33 -8.84
CA ALA A 68 -14.50 9.41 -7.99
C ALA A 68 -14.54 9.03 -6.50
N SER A 69 -15.57 8.32 -6.04
CA SER A 69 -15.67 7.85 -4.66
C SER A 69 -14.57 6.84 -4.34
N ILE A 70 -14.30 5.88 -5.25
CA ILE A 70 -13.23 4.89 -5.13
C ILE A 70 -11.87 5.58 -5.01
N LEU A 71 -11.55 6.53 -5.90
CA LEU A 71 -10.29 7.28 -5.86
C LEU A 71 -10.15 8.07 -4.54
N LEU A 72 -11.23 8.71 -4.09
CA LEU A 72 -11.17 9.46 -2.83
C LEU A 72 -10.89 8.54 -1.64
N ILE A 73 -11.59 7.40 -1.55
CA ILE A 73 -11.43 6.44 -0.46
C ILE A 73 -10.04 5.80 -0.51
N ALA A 74 -9.64 5.27 -1.67
CA ALA A 74 -8.40 4.52 -1.83
C ALA A 74 -7.18 5.45 -1.70
N GLY A 75 -7.18 6.59 -2.38
CA GLY A 75 -6.13 7.60 -2.27
C GLY A 75 -5.99 8.15 -0.85
N PHE A 76 -7.09 8.50 -0.18
CA PHE A 76 -7.05 8.96 1.22
C PHE A 76 -6.58 7.84 2.16
N GLY A 77 -7.12 6.63 2.02
CA GLY A 77 -6.77 5.48 2.84
C GLY A 77 -5.28 5.13 2.72
N ALA A 78 -4.75 5.09 1.50
CA ALA A 78 -3.32 4.88 1.25
C ALA A 78 -2.47 5.98 1.87
N ALA A 79 -2.82 7.26 1.65
CA ALA A 79 -2.11 8.39 2.23
C ALA A 79 -2.15 8.40 3.77
N PHE A 80 -3.28 8.02 4.36
CA PHE A 80 -3.46 7.93 5.81
C PHE A 80 -2.62 6.81 6.42
N ILE A 81 -2.72 5.58 5.88
CA ILE A 81 -1.95 4.43 6.35
C ILE A 81 -0.45 4.72 6.21
N TYR A 82 -0.03 5.26 5.07
CA TYR A 82 1.36 5.69 4.85
C TYR A 82 1.80 6.71 5.90
N SER A 83 1.06 7.80 6.08
CA SER A 83 1.46 8.89 6.99
C SER A 83 1.55 8.43 8.43
N VAL A 84 0.58 7.64 8.90
CA VAL A 84 0.53 7.16 10.28
C VAL A 84 1.60 6.09 10.51
N SER A 85 1.67 5.08 9.65
CA SER A 85 2.57 3.95 9.88
C SER A 85 4.04 4.35 9.68
N ALA A 86 4.35 5.16 8.66
CA ALA A 86 5.70 5.67 8.46
C ALA A 86 6.11 6.63 9.60
N ALA A 87 5.20 7.46 10.12
CA ALA A 87 5.50 8.26 11.31
C ALA A 87 5.78 7.39 12.54
N LEU A 88 4.91 6.42 12.83
CA LEU A 88 5.10 5.52 13.97
C LEU A 88 6.42 4.78 13.87
N SER A 89 6.72 4.18 12.72
CA SER A 89 8.00 3.53 12.50
C SER A 89 9.17 4.52 12.65
N TYR A 90 9.11 5.68 11.99
CA TYR A 90 10.20 6.65 12.00
C TYR A 90 10.54 7.18 13.40
N TYR A 91 9.54 7.35 14.27
CA TYR A 91 9.75 7.89 15.61
C TYR A 91 10.03 6.82 16.68
N PHE A 92 9.54 5.58 16.49
CA PHE A 92 9.62 4.55 17.53
C PHE A 92 10.52 3.35 17.18
N VAL A 93 10.81 3.12 15.90
CA VAL A 93 11.55 1.94 15.41
C VAL A 93 12.83 2.34 14.68
N PHE A 94 12.75 3.27 13.73
CA PHE A 94 13.89 3.69 12.91
C PHE A 94 15.04 4.28 13.73
N ASP A 95 16.25 3.76 13.52
CA ASP A 95 17.44 4.31 14.16
C ASP A 95 17.90 5.59 13.46
N ARG A 96 17.55 6.73 14.05
CA ARG A 96 17.88 8.06 13.55
C ARG A 96 19.38 8.36 13.45
N ARG A 97 20.26 7.52 14.03
CA ARG A 97 21.71 7.63 13.80
C ARG A 97 22.05 7.36 12.32
N LEU A 98 21.25 6.58 11.60
CA LEU A 98 21.40 6.34 10.16
C LEU A 98 21.34 7.62 9.31
N GLU A 99 20.71 8.70 9.80
CA GLU A 99 20.71 10.02 9.13
C GLU A 99 22.13 10.61 8.97
N TYR A 100 23.11 10.14 9.77
CA TYR A 100 24.50 10.56 9.67
C TYR A 100 25.33 9.75 8.68
N HIS A 101 24.75 8.71 8.06
CA HIS A 101 25.44 7.89 7.08
C HIS A 101 25.89 8.76 5.87
N PRO A 102 27.10 8.57 5.31
CA PRO A 102 27.62 9.39 4.20
C PRO A 102 26.75 9.36 2.93
N ARG A 103 25.98 8.28 2.74
CA ARG A 103 25.05 8.12 1.62
C ARG A 103 23.63 8.58 1.93
N PHE A 104 23.38 9.12 3.12
CA PHE A 104 22.11 9.75 3.46
C PHE A 104 22.03 11.13 2.78
N LEU A 105 21.00 11.34 1.98
CA LEU A 105 20.88 12.53 1.15
C LEU A 105 20.48 13.76 1.98
N LYS A 106 20.90 14.94 1.53
CA LYS A 106 20.45 16.20 2.12
C LYS A 106 18.94 16.35 1.92
N ASN A 107 18.21 16.63 3.01
CA ASN A 107 16.75 16.72 3.02
C ASN A 107 16.03 15.43 2.57
N GLN A 108 16.66 14.26 2.73
CA GLN A 108 16.13 12.99 2.23
C GLN A 108 14.67 12.75 2.65
N ILE A 109 14.36 12.87 3.94
CA ILE A 109 13.00 12.65 4.47
C ILE A 109 11.96 13.51 3.76
N LYS A 110 12.25 14.80 3.54
CA LYS A 110 11.34 15.69 2.80
C LYS A 110 11.14 15.21 1.37
N LEU A 111 12.21 14.80 0.70
CA LEU A 111 12.15 14.33 -0.68
C LEU A 111 11.45 12.97 -0.81
N GLU A 112 11.63 12.07 0.15
CA GLU A 112 10.91 10.80 0.27
C GLU A 112 9.41 11.07 0.40
N ILE A 113 9.01 11.90 1.37
CA ILE A 113 7.61 12.29 1.58
C ILE A 113 7.02 12.91 0.30
N GLN A 114 7.72 13.86 -0.33
CA GLN A 114 7.25 14.50 -1.56
C GLN A 114 7.09 13.50 -2.71
N SER A 115 8.03 12.55 -2.84
CA SER A 115 7.97 11.50 -3.86
C SER A 115 6.78 10.56 -3.60
N SER A 116 6.54 10.17 -2.36
CA SER A 116 5.43 9.30 -1.96
C SER A 116 4.08 9.97 -2.24
N PHE A 117 3.89 11.22 -1.83
CA PHE A 117 2.63 11.95 -2.09
C PHE A 117 2.43 12.29 -3.56
N PHE A 118 3.48 12.35 -4.37
CA PHE A 118 3.37 12.42 -5.82
C PHE A 118 2.92 11.08 -6.43
N ALA A 119 3.45 9.97 -5.93
CA ALA A 119 3.21 8.65 -6.48
C ALA A 119 1.82 8.09 -6.16
N ILE A 120 1.36 8.21 -4.91
CA ILE A 120 0.08 7.68 -4.41
C ILE A 120 -1.11 7.97 -5.34
N PRO A 121 -1.43 9.23 -5.70
CA PRO A 121 -2.61 9.51 -6.53
C PRO A 121 -2.50 8.95 -7.95
N ILE A 122 -1.29 8.83 -8.49
CA ILE A 122 -1.09 8.27 -9.84
C ILE A 122 -1.29 6.75 -9.80
N ILE A 123 -0.77 6.07 -8.78
CA ILE A 123 -0.98 4.63 -8.59
C ILE A 123 -2.46 4.34 -8.40
N ASP A 124 -3.15 5.15 -7.59
CA ASP A 124 -4.59 5.01 -7.35
C ASP A 124 -5.42 5.14 -8.64
N ILE A 125 -5.07 6.08 -9.51
CA ILE A 125 -5.68 6.18 -10.84
C ILE A 125 -5.41 4.94 -11.69
N LEU A 126 -4.20 4.38 -11.64
CA LEU A 126 -3.83 3.19 -12.40
C LEU A 126 -4.51 1.92 -11.85
N THR A 127 -4.78 1.84 -10.55
CA THR A 127 -5.46 0.70 -9.91
C THR A 127 -6.99 0.78 -9.98
N LEU A 128 -7.55 1.96 -10.28
CA LEU A 128 -8.99 2.19 -10.42
C LEU A 128 -9.73 1.13 -11.26
N PRO A 129 -9.23 0.65 -12.43
CA PRO A 129 -9.94 -0.37 -13.21
C PRO A 129 -10.20 -1.66 -12.42
N PHE A 130 -9.26 -2.07 -11.56
CA PHE A 130 -9.43 -3.23 -10.68
C PHE A 130 -10.43 -2.90 -9.57
N LEU A 131 -10.25 -1.80 -8.85
CA LEU A 131 -11.15 -1.44 -7.75
C LEU A 131 -12.60 -1.23 -8.21
N LEU A 132 -12.80 -0.61 -9.37
CA LEU A 132 -14.11 -0.44 -9.98
C LEU A 132 -14.67 -1.78 -10.46
N GLY A 133 -13.83 -2.64 -11.03
CA GLY A 133 -14.23 -3.99 -11.41
C GLY A 133 -14.73 -4.82 -10.22
N GLU A 134 -14.06 -4.72 -9.07
CA GLU A 134 -14.51 -5.34 -7.81
C GLU A 134 -15.90 -4.84 -7.41
N VAL A 135 -16.11 -3.52 -7.36
CA VAL A 135 -17.39 -2.90 -6.98
C VAL A 135 -18.52 -3.29 -7.92
N ARG A 136 -18.21 -3.48 -9.21
CA ARG A 136 -19.20 -3.86 -10.24
C ARG A 136 -19.39 -5.38 -10.35
N GLY A 137 -18.80 -6.16 -9.45
CA GLY A 137 -19.02 -7.61 -9.36
C GLY A 137 -18.27 -8.43 -10.41
N HIS A 138 -17.17 -7.90 -10.96
CA HIS A 138 -16.31 -8.64 -11.90
C HIS A 138 -15.23 -9.49 -11.21
N SER A 139 -15.01 -9.30 -9.91
CA SER A 139 -14.11 -10.14 -9.12
C SER A 139 -14.84 -11.34 -8.49
N LEU A 140 -14.08 -12.31 -7.98
CA LEU A 140 -14.57 -13.49 -7.27
C LEU A 140 -14.64 -13.27 -5.75
N LEU A 141 -14.80 -12.02 -5.33
CA LEU A 141 -14.94 -11.68 -3.91
C LEU A 141 -16.31 -12.13 -3.39
N TYR A 142 -16.30 -12.91 -2.32
CA TYR A 142 -17.51 -13.33 -1.62
C TYR A 142 -17.59 -12.70 -0.24
N THR A 143 -18.81 -12.54 0.30
CA THR A 143 -19.02 -11.81 1.54
C THR A 143 -19.00 -12.74 2.74
N ARG A 144 -19.76 -13.84 2.71
CA ARG A 144 -19.97 -14.66 3.92
C ARG A 144 -19.03 -15.86 3.94
N ILE A 145 -18.44 -16.12 5.11
CA ILE A 145 -17.48 -17.22 5.28
C ILE A 145 -18.13 -18.59 5.03
N ASP A 146 -19.44 -18.74 5.29
CA ASP A 146 -20.17 -20.00 5.09
C ASP A 146 -20.33 -20.40 3.61
N GLU A 147 -20.08 -19.49 2.65
CA GLU A 147 -20.16 -19.80 1.22
C GLU A 147 -19.10 -20.83 0.78
N TYR A 148 -17.90 -20.76 1.35
CA TYR A 148 -16.79 -21.69 1.08
C TYR A 148 -16.22 -22.38 2.33
N GLY A 149 -16.62 -21.92 3.52
CA GLY A 149 -16.22 -22.44 4.82
C GLY A 149 -14.86 -21.93 5.32
N TRP A 150 -14.62 -22.10 6.62
CA TRP A 150 -13.39 -21.68 7.30
C TRP A 150 -12.12 -22.34 6.75
N TRP A 151 -12.22 -23.56 6.24
CA TRP A 151 -11.10 -24.24 5.60
C TRP A 151 -10.63 -23.50 4.34
N TRP A 152 -11.57 -23.08 3.48
CA TRP A 152 -11.22 -22.30 2.30
C TRP A 152 -10.70 -20.92 2.68
N LEU A 153 -11.20 -20.30 3.74
CA LEU A 153 -10.64 -19.04 4.26
C LEU A 153 -9.14 -19.17 4.56
N ALA A 154 -8.72 -20.23 5.24
CA ALA A 154 -7.31 -20.51 5.52
C ALA A 154 -6.51 -20.84 4.24
N VAL A 155 -7.02 -21.70 3.37
CA VAL A 155 -6.35 -22.09 2.11
C VAL A 155 -6.19 -20.88 1.18
N SER A 156 -7.24 -20.11 0.99
CA SER A 156 -7.23 -18.89 0.17
C SER A 156 -6.26 -17.83 0.71
N THR A 157 -6.10 -17.72 2.04
CA THR A 157 -5.05 -16.89 2.66
C THR A 157 -3.65 -17.37 2.25
N ALA A 158 -3.36 -18.66 2.36
CA ALA A 158 -2.05 -19.20 1.98
C ALA A 158 -1.78 -19.02 0.48
N LEU A 159 -2.78 -19.28 -0.38
CA LEU A 159 -2.68 -19.06 -1.82
C LEU A 159 -2.45 -17.58 -2.15
N TYR A 160 -3.14 -16.66 -1.48
CA TYR A 160 -2.94 -15.22 -1.63
C TYR A 160 -1.50 -14.84 -1.27
N MET A 161 -1.01 -15.28 -0.11
CA MET A 161 0.36 -14.97 0.32
C MET A 161 1.41 -15.49 -0.67
N VAL A 162 1.27 -16.74 -1.13
CA VAL A 162 2.19 -17.37 -2.11
C VAL A 162 2.14 -16.63 -3.45
N PHE A 163 0.94 -16.36 -3.97
CA PHE A 163 0.76 -15.72 -5.27
C PHE A 163 1.37 -14.32 -5.28
N ASN A 164 1.10 -13.54 -4.24
CA ASN A 164 1.62 -12.19 -4.12
C ASN A 164 3.14 -12.17 -3.97
N ASP A 165 3.70 -13.02 -3.11
CA ASP A 165 5.14 -13.04 -2.90
C ASP A 165 5.90 -13.42 -4.17
N LEU A 166 5.43 -14.45 -4.90
CA LEU A 166 6.03 -14.85 -6.18
C LEU A 166 5.83 -13.80 -7.28
N GLY A 167 4.63 -13.21 -7.36
CA GLY A 167 4.33 -12.17 -8.34
C GLY A 167 5.23 -10.95 -8.15
N ILE A 168 5.36 -10.49 -6.91
CA ILE A 168 6.20 -9.33 -6.56
C ILE A 168 7.66 -9.65 -6.75
N TYR A 169 8.12 -10.82 -6.32
CA TYR A 169 9.50 -11.25 -6.55
C TYR A 169 9.91 -11.08 -8.01
N TRP A 170 9.09 -11.56 -8.95
CA TRP A 170 9.40 -11.47 -10.37
C TRP A 170 9.27 -10.06 -10.92
N ILE A 171 8.24 -9.31 -10.53
CA ILE A 171 8.07 -7.92 -10.95
C ILE A 171 9.26 -7.08 -10.47
N HIS A 172 9.60 -7.20 -9.20
CA HIS A 172 10.73 -6.50 -8.59
C HIS A 172 12.06 -6.90 -9.22
N ARG A 173 12.29 -8.19 -9.48
CA ARG A 173 13.49 -8.66 -10.19
C ARG A 173 13.56 -8.12 -11.63
N LEU A 174 12.43 -8.03 -12.33
CA LEU A 174 12.35 -7.44 -13.67
C LEU A 174 12.55 -5.92 -13.65
N GLU A 175 12.10 -5.24 -12.60
CA GLU A 175 12.34 -3.82 -12.37
C GLU A 175 13.83 -3.50 -12.20
N HIS A 176 14.62 -4.45 -11.67
CA HIS A 176 16.07 -4.37 -11.64
C HIS A 176 16.77 -4.75 -12.95
N HIS A 177 16.04 -5.21 -13.96
CA HIS A 177 16.64 -5.45 -15.27
C HIS A 177 17.14 -4.11 -15.87
N PRO A 178 18.34 -4.04 -16.46
CA PRO A 178 18.95 -2.77 -16.89
C PRO A 178 18.09 -1.91 -17.83
N SER A 179 17.22 -2.52 -18.64
CA SER A 179 16.31 -1.82 -19.54
C SER A 179 15.14 -1.14 -18.82
N VAL A 180 14.77 -1.59 -17.62
CA VAL A 180 13.65 -1.08 -16.82
C VAL A 180 14.16 -0.21 -15.67
N TYR A 181 15.20 -0.69 -14.96
CA TYR A 181 15.76 -0.10 -13.74
C TYR A 181 16.00 1.40 -13.87
N LYS A 182 16.69 1.82 -14.94
CA LYS A 182 17.06 3.23 -15.14
C LYS A 182 15.87 4.19 -15.08
N TYR A 183 14.69 3.74 -15.49
CA TYR A 183 13.50 4.58 -15.69
C TYR A 183 12.48 4.42 -14.56
N VAL A 184 12.29 3.20 -14.06
CA VAL A 184 11.20 2.88 -13.14
C VAL A 184 11.71 2.75 -11.71
N HIS A 185 12.76 1.96 -11.48
CA HIS A 185 13.12 1.53 -10.12
C HIS A 185 14.33 2.26 -9.53
N LYS A 186 15.21 2.84 -10.36
CA LYS A 186 16.30 3.72 -9.93
C LYS A 186 15.84 4.92 -9.07
N PRO A 187 14.68 5.57 -9.33
CA PRO A 187 14.14 6.60 -8.45
C PRO A 187 13.90 6.14 -7.01
N HIS A 188 13.57 4.86 -6.79
CA HIS A 188 13.46 4.26 -5.46
C HIS A 188 14.84 4.00 -4.86
N HIS A 189 15.73 3.36 -5.64
CA HIS A 189 17.09 3.01 -5.21
C HIS A 189 18.06 4.17 -5.03
N LYS A 190 17.64 5.40 -5.29
CA LYS A 190 18.42 6.59 -4.90
C LYS A 190 18.48 6.75 -3.38
N TRP A 191 17.54 6.16 -2.64
CA TRP A 191 17.50 6.13 -1.17
C TRP A 191 18.31 4.95 -0.63
N ILE A 192 19.63 4.97 -0.80
CA ILE A 192 20.51 3.83 -0.43
C ILE A 192 20.36 3.43 1.04
N ILE A 193 20.20 4.43 1.92
CA ILE A 193 19.81 4.24 3.32
C ILE A 193 18.39 4.77 3.45
N PRO A 194 17.37 3.96 3.11
CA PRO A 194 16.00 4.42 3.12
C PRO A 194 15.54 4.69 4.56
N THR A 195 14.58 5.59 4.71
CA THR A 195 13.77 5.67 5.94
C THR A 195 12.40 5.02 5.67
N PRO A 196 11.55 4.82 6.70
CA PRO A 196 10.18 4.35 6.50
C PRO A 196 9.37 5.22 5.52
N TRP A 197 9.73 6.51 5.38
CA TRP A 197 9.12 7.43 4.41
C TRP A 197 9.48 7.10 2.95
N ALA A 198 10.55 6.34 2.70
CA ALA A 198 10.96 5.91 1.37
C ALA A 198 10.07 4.80 0.78
N SER A 199 9.25 4.16 1.62
CA SER A 199 8.44 2.99 1.27
C SER A 199 7.50 3.18 0.08
N PHE A 200 7.06 4.42 -0.17
CA PHE A 200 6.21 4.80 -1.32
C PHE A 200 6.92 5.78 -2.27
N ALA A 201 8.21 6.07 -2.01
CA ALA A 201 8.99 7.09 -2.70
C ALA A 201 9.64 6.53 -3.99
N PHE A 202 8.82 5.94 -4.86
CA PHE A 202 9.22 5.32 -6.11
C PHE A 202 8.51 5.96 -7.32
N HIS A 203 8.88 5.55 -8.53
CA HIS A 203 8.15 5.96 -9.73
C HIS A 203 6.73 5.38 -9.69
N PRO A 204 5.65 6.08 -10.10
CA PRO A 204 4.30 5.54 -9.97
C PRO A 204 4.08 4.17 -10.64
N LEU A 205 4.73 3.94 -11.80
CA LEU A 205 4.67 2.64 -12.46
C LEU A 205 5.30 1.50 -11.64
N ASP A 206 6.33 1.79 -10.84
CA ASP A 206 7.00 0.82 -9.96
C ASP A 206 5.98 0.27 -8.96
N GLY A 207 5.41 1.14 -8.13
CA GLY A 207 4.40 0.75 -7.15
C GLY A 207 3.14 0.17 -7.77
N TYR A 208 2.73 0.63 -8.95
CA TYR A 208 1.59 0.04 -9.66
C TYR A 208 1.87 -1.40 -10.07
N PHE A 209 3.01 -1.69 -10.71
CA PHE A 209 3.34 -3.05 -11.10
C PHE A 209 3.54 -3.94 -9.88
N GLN A 210 4.25 -3.47 -8.84
CA GLN A 210 4.40 -4.23 -7.61
C GLN A 210 3.07 -4.48 -6.87
N SER A 211 2.05 -3.62 -7.04
CA SER A 211 0.73 -3.84 -6.42
C SER A 211 -0.20 -4.77 -7.21
N LEU A 212 0.06 -5.01 -8.49
CA LEU A 212 -0.81 -5.80 -9.36
C LEU A 212 -1.14 -7.20 -8.83
N PRO A 213 -0.20 -7.98 -8.26
CA PRO A 213 -0.52 -9.32 -7.77
C PRO A 213 -1.68 -9.30 -6.76
N TYR A 214 -1.75 -8.28 -5.89
CA TYR A 214 -2.80 -8.16 -4.88
C TYR A 214 -4.18 -7.99 -5.53
N HIS A 215 -4.25 -7.12 -6.54
CA HIS A 215 -5.49 -6.82 -7.25
C HIS A 215 -5.92 -7.92 -8.20
N VAL A 216 -4.98 -8.60 -8.86
CA VAL A 216 -5.27 -9.66 -9.84
C VAL A 216 -5.76 -10.93 -9.17
N PHE A 217 -5.27 -11.25 -7.97
CA PHE A 217 -5.59 -12.51 -7.30
C PHE A 217 -7.11 -12.75 -7.16
N VAL A 218 -7.87 -11.73 -6.78
CA VAL A 218 -9.31 -11.83 -6.55
C VAL A 218 -10.13 -12.01 -7.83
N TYR A 219 -9.53 -11.88 -9.02
CA TYR A 219 -10.16 -12.19 -10.30
C TYR A 219 -9.95 -13.63 -10.75
N ILE A 220 -9.02 -14.35 -10.12
CA ILE A 220 -8.66 -15.72 -10.50
C ILE A 220 -8.95 -16.73 -9.39
N CYS A 221 -9.01 -16.30 -8.13
CA CYS A 221 -9.27 -17.15 -6.97
C CYS A 221 -10.36 -16.53 -6.08
N PRO A 222 -11.42 -17.29 -5.72
CA PRO A 222 -12.42 -16.82 -4.78
C PRO A 222 -11.82 -16.50 -3.41
N MET A 223 -12.10 -15.30 -2.90
CA MET A 223 -11.54 -14.82 -1.64
C MET A 223 -12.59 -14.04 -0.85
N GLN A 224 -12.55 -14.18 0.47
CA GLN A 224 -13.48 -13.45 1.34
C GLN A 224 -13.11 -11.96 1.36
N LYS A 225 -14.09 -11.11 1.11
CA LYS A 225 -13.94 -9.66 0.93
C LYS A 225 -13.24 -8.94 2.10
N HIS A 226 -13.62 -9.25 3.33
CA HIS A 226 -13.04 -8.60 4.52
C HIS A 226 -11.60 -9.07 4.79
N LEU A 227 -11.31 -10.35 4.55
CA LEU A 227 -9.97 -10.92 4.61
C LEU A 227 -9.06 -10.28 3.55
N TYR A 228 -9.54 -10.14 2.32
CA TYR A 228 -8.80 -9.45 1.27
C TYR A 228 -8.46 -8.01 1.67
N MET A 229 -9.44 -7.24 2.13
CA MET A 229 -9.19 -5.87 2.61
C MET A 229 -8.23 -5.82 3.80
N PHE A 230 -8.36 -6.75 4.76
CA PHE A 230 -7.46 -6.83 5.91
C PHE A 230 -6.02 -7.10 5.47
N LEU A 231 -5.81 -8.11 4.62
CA LEU A 231 -4.48 -8.44 4.11
C LEU A 231 -3.91 -7.32 3.24
N PHE A 232 -4.76 -6.62 2.47
CA PHE A 232 -4.37 -5.44 1.72
C PHE A 232 -3.90 -4.29 2.64
N VAL A 233 -4.52 -4.08 3.79
CA VAL A 233 -4.00 -3.12 4.78
C VAL A 233 -2.69 -3.60 5.40
N CYS A 234 -2.59 -4.89 5.74
CA CYS A 234 -1.38 -5.47 6.32
C CYS A 234 -0.16 -5.35 5.41
N VAL A 235 -0.31 -5.55 4.09
CA VAL A 235 0.82 -5.35 3.16
C VAL A 235 1.30 -3.91 3.16
N GLN A 236 0.42 -2.92 3.17
CA GLN A 236 0.83 -1.52 3.13
C GLN A 236 1.70 -1.18 4.35
N ILE A 237 1.31 -1.69 5.53
CA ILE A 237 2.09 -1.56 6.76
C ILE A 237 3.42 -2.33 6.63
N TRP A 238 3.39 -3.57 6.15
CA TRP A 238 4.59 -4.39 5.95
C TRP A 238 5.62 -3.71 5.03
N THR A 239 5.17 -3.18 3.89
CA THR A 239 6.00 -2.42 2.94
C THR A 239 6.68 -1.23 3.61
N ILE A 240 6.05 -0.60 4.60
CA ILE A 240 6.67 0.48 5.38
C ILE A 240 7.74 -0.09 6.31
N LEU A 241 7.39 -1.11 7.09
CA LEU A 241 8.27 -1.69 8.12
C LEU A 241 9.57 -2.29 7.53
N ILE A 242 9.53 -2.87 6.33
CA ILE A 242 10.76 -3.38 5.69
C ILE A 242 11.76 -2.29 5.31
N HIS A 243 11.37 -1.00 5.32
CA HIS A 243 12.25 0.14 5.06
C HIS A 243 12.81 0.79 6.34
N ASP A 244 12.59 0.20 7.51
CA ASP A 244 13.01 0.76 8.80
C ASP A 244 14.53 0.69 9.02
N GLY A 245 15.29 0.07 8.12
CA GLY A 245 16.75 0.02 8.19
C GLY A 245 17.33 -0.85 9.31
N ASP A 246 16.46 -1.52 10.08
CA ASP A 246 16.86 -2.30 11.26
C ASP A 246 17.54 -3.62 10.86
N MET A 247 18.76 -3.84 11.36
CA MET A 247 19.60 -4.99 11.04
C MET A 247 19.45 -6.09 12.10
N ILE A 248 18.22 -6.59 12.29
CA ILE A 248 17.95 -7.72 13.17
C ILE A 248 18.52 -9.00 12.54
N THR A 249 19.58 -9.53 13.13
CA THR A 249 20.28 -10.74 12.68
C THR A 249 20.28 -11.82 13.76
N GLY A 250 20.33 -13.09 13.34
CA GLY A 250 20.49 -14.24 14.23
C GLY A 250 19.17 -14.80 14.80
N HIS A 251 18.03 -14.22 14.44
CA HIS A 251 16.72 -14.79 14.77
C HIS A 251 16.36 -15.88 13.76
N TRP A 252 15.82 -17.02 14.22
CA TRP A 252 15.55 -18.17 13.34
C TRP A 252 14.54 -17.87 12.22
N LEU A 253 13.62 -16.92 12.43
CA LEU A 253 12.65 -16.48 11.40
C LEU A 253 13.31 -15.78 10.22
N GLU A 254 14.51 -15.21 10.38
CA GLU A 254 15.27 -14.54 9.32
C GLU A 254 15.53 -15.48 8.12
N LYS A 255 15.59 -16.79 8.37
CA LYS A 255 15.72 -17.80 7.31
C LYS A 255 14.52 -17.88 6.39
N PHE A 256 13.35 -17.42 6.82
CA PHE A 256 12.08 -17.59 6.13
C PHE A 256 11.42 -16.26 5.76
N ILE A 257 11.61 -15.22 6.57
CA ILE A 257 10.96 -13.91 6.43
C ILE A 257 11.94 -12.91 5.84
N ASN A 258 11.51 -12.21 4.79
CA ASN A 258 12.24 -11.09 4.21
C ASN A 258 12.15 -9.87 5.14
N SER A 259 13.05 -9.78 6.11
CA SER A 259 13.05 -8.76 7.16
C SER A 259 13.57 -7.39 6.68
N PRO A 260 13.45 -6.32 7.50
CA PRO A 260 14.05 -5.02 7.18
C PRO A 260 15.56 -5.10 6.92
N ALA A 261 16.25 -6.03 7.58
CA ALA A 261 17.66 -6.32 7.36
C ALA A 261 17.95 -6.75 5.90
N HIS A 262 17.16 -7.69 5.37
CA HIS A 262 17.31 -8.16 3.99
C HIS A 262 17.04 -7.07 2.97
N HIS A 263 16.01 -6.25 3.20
CA HIS A 263 15.66 -5.14 2.31
C HIS A 263 16.68 -4.00 2.40
N THR A 264 17.31 -3.80 3.56
CA THR A 264 18.44 -2.88 3.71
C THR A 264 19.62 -3.33 2.84
N LEU A 265 19.95 -4.63 2.83
CA LEU A 265 20.97 -5.16 1.91
C LEU A 265 20.56 -5.00 0.45
N HIS A 266 19.27 -5.18 0.14
CA HIS A 266 18.74 -4.97 -1.20
C HIS A 266 19.01 -3.53 -1.69
N HIS A 267 18.72 -2.51 -0.87
CA HIS A 267 19.01 -1.10 -1.18
C HIS A 267 20.51 -0.78 -1.27
N MET A 268 21.37 -1.54 -0.60
CA MET A 268 22.83 -1.34 -0.65
C MET A 268 23.51 -2.05 -1.83
N PHE A 269 23.01 -3.21 -2.25
CA PHE A 269 23.65 -4.07 -3.25
C PHE A 269 22.87 -4.22 -4.57
N PHE A 270 21.59 -3.83 -4.61
CA PHE A 270 20.69 -3.79 -5.78
C PHE A 270 20.41 -5.14 -6.48
N THR A 271 21.07 -6.23 -6.07
CA THR A 271 21.12 -7.49 -6.85
C THR A 271 20.68 -8.71 -6.06
N CYS A 272 20.09 -8.51 -4.88
CA CYS A 272 19.69 -9.57 -3.95
C CYS A 272 18.39 -9.24 -3.22
N ASN A 273 17.76 -10.23 -2.61
CA ASN A 273 16.60 -10.09 -1.71
C ASN A 273 15.42 -9.31 -2.33
N TYR A 274 14.86 -9.84 -3.42
CA TYR A 274 13.73 -9.22 -4.14
C TYR A 274 12.35 -9.57 -3.56
N GLY A 275 12.24 -10.59 -2.70
CA GLY A 275 10.98 -11.07 -2.15
C GLY A 275 10.23 -10.00 -1.34
N GLN A 276 8.93 -10.18 -1.13
CA GLN A 276 8.13 -9.22 -0.36
C GLN A 276 8.09 -9.61 1.11
N TYR A 277 7.63 -10.82 1.39
CA TYR A 277 7.39 -11.35 2.75
C TYR A 277 8.38 -12.45 3.10
N PHE A 278 8.75 -13.28 2.13
CA PHE A 278 9.50 -14.51 2.38
C PHE A 278 10.80 -14.56 1.58
N THR A 279 11.79 -15.27 2.13
CA THR A 279 13.11 -15.46 1.51
C THR A 279 13.15 -16.61 0.50
N TRP A 280 12.09 -17.42 0.41
CA TRP A 280 12.08 -18.67 -0.35
C TRP A 280 12.31 -18.51 -1.86
N ALA A 281 11.76 -17.45 -2.48
CA ALA A 281 11.91 -17.17 -3.90
C ALA A 281 13.36 -16.73 -4.18
N ASP A 282 13.90 -15.87 -3.32
CA ASP A 282 15.31 -15.50 -3.38
C ASP A 282 16.24 -16.70 -3.22
N ASN A 283 15.92 -17.63 -2.31
CA ASN A 283 16.70 -18.86 -2.13
C ASN A 283 16.59 -19.78 -3.35
N TYR A 284 15.40 -19.92 -3.93
CA TYR A 284 15.15 -20.81 -5.06
C TYR A 284 15.84 -20.31 -6.35
N TRP A 285 15.85 -19.00 -6.60
CA TRP A 285 16.44 -18.39 -7.79
C TRP A 285 17.76 -17.66 -7.54
N ASP A 286 18.48 -18.06 -6.49
CA ASP A 286 19.86 -17.67 -6.18
C ASP A 286 20.10 -16.15 -6.13
N SER A 287 19.13 -15.42 -5.55
CA SER A 287 19.23 -13.99 -5.24
C SER A 287 19.23 -13.71 -3.74
N HIS A 288 19.23 -14.74 -2.89
CA HIS A 288 19.24 -14.56 -1.45
C HIS A 288 20.61 -14.13 -0.94
N ARG A 289 20.62 -13.09 -0.11
CA ARG A 289 21.78 -12.68 0.68
C ARG A 289 21.37 -12.57 2.14
N ALA A 290 21.88 -13.49 2.95
CA ALA A 290 21.66 -13.50 4.39
C ALA A 290 22.28 -12.25 5.04
N PRO A 291 21.52 -11.50 5.87
CA PRO A 291 22.06 -10.43 6.69
C PRO A 291 23.03 -10.94 7.76
N VAL A 292 24.09 -10.16 7.97
CA VAL A 292 25.11 -10.40 9.00
C VAL A 292 25.44 -9.07 9.67
N PRO A 293 25.76 -9.06 10.98
CA PRO A 293 26.01 -7.82 11.72
C PRO A 293 27.04 -6.89 11.09
N GLU A 294 28.03 -7.43 10.38
CA GLU A 294 29.10 -6.65 9.74
C GLU A 294 28.61 -5.81 8.55
N MET A 295 27.45 -6.15 7.98
CA MET A 295 26.84 -5.42 6.87
C MET A 295 25.89 -4.30 7.32
N ASP A 296 25.75 -4.06 8.62
CA ASP A 296 24.88 -3.01 9.15
C ASP A 296 25.35 -1.60 8.73
N PRO A 297 24.53 -0.78 8.04
CA PRO A 297 24.89 0.59 7.71
C PRO A 297 25.15 1.48 8.94
N ILE A 298 24.73 1.06 10.14
CA ILE A 298 24.98 1.81 11.38
C ILE A 298 26.47 1.98 11.67
N HIS A 299 27.33 1.03 11.28
CA HIS A 299 28.77 1.09 11.56
C HIS A 299 29.40 2.33 10.92
N GLU A 300 29.00 2.60 9.69
CA GLU A 300 29.47 3.74 8.91
C GLU A 300 28.87 5.06 9.43
N ALA A 301 27.60 5.05 9.81
CA ALA A 301 26.96 6.20 10.44
C ALA A 301 27.66 6.58 11.77
N LEU A 302 27.94 5.59 12.63
CA LEU A 302 28.64 5.78 13.90
C LEU A 302 30.07 6.29 13.69
N ARG A 303 30.78 5.82 12.65
CA ARG A 303 32.11 6.36 12.29
C ARG A 303 32.04 7.87 12.06
N VAL A 304 31.12 8.32 11.22
CA VAL A 304 30.92 9.75 10.94
C VAL A 304 30.50 10.53 12.19
N MET A 305 29.62 9.97 13.02
CA MET A 305 29.21 10.61 14.27
C MET A 305 30.38 10.78 15.25
N ARG A 306 31.29 9.79 15.36
CA ARG A 306 32.50 9.88 16.18
C ARG A 306 33.45 10.96 15.66
N GLU A 307 33.67 11.02 14.35
CA GLU A 307 34.49 12.06 13.71
C GLU A 307 33.96 13.48 13.99
N LYS A 308 32.64 13.62 14.13
CA LYS A 308 31.98 14.89 14.49
C LYS A 308 31.89 15.14 16.00
N GLY A 309 32.39 14.23 16.85
CA GLY A 309 32.29 14.33 18.31
C GLY A 309 30.84 14.30 18.83
N LEU A 310 29.93 13.63 18.12
CA LEU A 310 28.51 13.52 18.49
C LEU A 310 28.22 12.30 19.36
N VAL A 311 29.05 11.27 19.28
CA VAL A 311 28.94 10.03 20.05
C VAL A 311 30.28 9.64 20.65
N ASP A 312 30.25 8.91 21.76
CA ASP A 312 31.44 8.35 22.40
C ASP A 312 32.00 7.13 21.61
N LYS A 313 33.02 6.48 22.17
CA LYS A 313 33.63 5.28 21.57
C LYS A 313 32.66 4.10 21.50
N ASP A 314 31.67 4.06 22.39
CA ASP A 314 30.66 3.01 22.51
C ASP A 314 29.40 3.33 21.68
N GLY A 315 29.35 4.49 21.01
CA GLY A 315 28.25 4.93 20.16
C GLY A 315 27.10 5.62 20.90
N ASN A 316 27.28 5.99 22.17
CA ASN A 316 26.28 6.73 22.94
C ASN A 316 26.36 8.23 22.64
N PRO A 317 25.23 8.95 22.55
CA PRO A 317 25.21 10.40 22.33
C PRO A 317 25.98 11.18 23.41
N ILE A 318 26.92 12.03 22.99
CA ILE A 318 27.60 12.96 23.90
C ILE A 318 26.69 14.18 24.09
N LYS A 319 26.18 14.39 25.30
CA LYS A 319 25.49 15.63 25.66
C LYS A 319 26.51 16.77 25.65
N LYS A 320 26.49 17.63 24.63
CA LYS A 320 27.14 18.94 24.74
C LYS A 320 26.46 19.72 25.87
N SER A 321 27.22 20.12 26.89
CA SER A 321 26.73 21.10 27.88
C SER A 321 26.37 22.37 27.14
N LYS A 322 25.26 23.01 27.51
CA LYS A 322 24.74 24.23 26.87
C LYS A 322 25.62 25.49 27.08
N ASP A 323 26.84 25.32 27.56
CA ASP A 323 27.73 26.42 28.01
C ASP A 323 29.03 26.49 27.20
N GLU A 324 28.95 26.41 25.86
CA GLU A 324 30.05 26.81 24.94
C GLU A 324 29.52 27.64 23.76
#